data_AF-M2RBQ1-F1
#
_entry.id   AF-M2RBQ1-F1
#
_cell.length_a   1.000
_cell.length_b   1.000
_cell.length_c   1.000
_cell.angle_alpha   90.00
_cell.angle_beta   90.00
_cell.angle_gamma   90.00
#
_symmetry.space_group_name_H-M   'P 1'
#
loop_
_entity.id
_entity.type
_entity.pdbx_description
1 polymer ?
#
loop_
_entity_poly.entity_id
_entity_poly.type
_entity_poly.pdbx_seq_one_letter_code
_entity_poly.pdbx_strand_id
1 'polypeptide(L)'
;MADSDPGLWAQILGKAAYEFSLMQPMLPTYIHLIVSALFPIYAGAHASLTRPSTAAKPAKKKKRSNTSDDDMEDEEEEDDDEDEQRIMEGLSPTDALLMPLFAGTALASLYFLLKWMKDPALLNKILNAYFAVFGVFSVSRLVTDLLDIGHSIIYPRRHVVGRALYHVDGETAKAAPVAGDVQDKHPLATPLPGFLSKIPLSEGARSLLWADRAMPGNKWTLKLYMHRVFAGKFKMGPHGMVGVLTGLATVAYFNLVDKPWYLTNLLGFGFSYGALQLMSPTTFATGSLILGALFFYDIYFVFFTPMMVTVAKSLDVPIKLMFPRPAAADDPTSVPSHAMLGLGDVVLPGIMIGLALRFDLYLFYLRRQTRRPAVAGEGQEIIEKPTYYSLTGRWSDYFWTHSLTGRPLWVAAKTSAETEAPFTFPKTYFNAGLVGYILGLLATLGVMMIWNHAQPALLYLVPGVLGSIWLTALVRGEINLMWNYTEEIEDEEQEKQSAETSNTSDPKSPLPKNESSEGQASQKRRASSRKSDKEIFSLSIEAPWQLKKSNDDDDDGNDNKPKASSEKAASQSIGTEKHNWVASTTTAVERVDAEPAGKRLRVK
;
A
#
# COMPACT_ATOMS: atom_id res chain seq x y z
N MET A 1 43.64 5.17 57.27
CA MET A 1 42.49 4.36 56.83
C MET A 1 42.95 3.68 55.56
N ALA A 2 42.95 2.35 55.53
CA ALA A 2 43.42 1.60 54.36
C ALA A 2 42.40 1.79 53.23
N ASP A 3 42.85 2.32 52.10
CA ASP A 3 42.09 2.35 50.85
C ASP A 3 41.90 0.90 50.41
N SER A 4 40.75 0.33 50.76
CA SER A 4 40.32 -0.95 50.20
C SER A 4 40.08 -0.73 48.71
N ASP A 5 40.86 -1.40 47.86
CA ASP A 5 40.65 -1.38 46.42
C ASP A 5 39.17 -1.59 46.11
N PRO A 6 38.55 -0.75 45.26
CA PRO A 6 37.14 -0.87 44.95
C PRO A 6 36.86 -2.28 44.45
N GLY A 7 35.85 -2.93 45.03
CA GLY A 7 35.46 -4.28 44.62
C GLY A 7 35.19 -4.36 43.12
N LEU A 8 35.38 -5.54 42.54
CA LEU A 8 35.30 -5.78 41.08
C LEU A 8 34.01 -5.20 40.44
N TRP A 9 32.88 -5.29 41.16
CA TRP A 9 31.61 -4.68 40.74
C TRP A 9 31.62 -3.15 40.73
N ALA A 10 32.25 -2.50 41.71
CA ALA A 10 32.37 -1.04 41.75
C ALA A 10 33.30 -0.52 40.65
N GLN A 11 34.34 -1.28 40.29
CA GLN A 11 35.20 -0.98 39.14
C GLN A 11 34.45 -1.11 37.81
N ILE A 12 33.67 -2.20 37.64
CA ILE A 12 32.84 -2.39 36.44
C ILE A 12 31.78 -1.29 36.34
N LEU A 13 31.07 -0.99 37.42
CA LEU A 13 30.03 0.05 37.43
C LEU A 13 30.62 1.44 37.24
N GLY A 14 31.78 1.73 37.84
CA GLY A 14 32.50 2.99 37.64
C GLY A 14 32.96 3.17 36.20
N LYS A 15 33.49 2.10 35.59
CA LYS A 15 33.87 2.10 34.16
C LYS A 15 32.64 2.25 33.25
N ALA A 16 31.56 1.53 33.53
CA ALA A 16 30.31 1.65 32.79
C ALA A 16 29.69 3.04 32.91
N ALA A 17 29.74 3.66 34.09
CA ALA A 17 29.26 5.01 34.31
C ALA A 17 30.11 6.06 33.58
N TYR A 18 31.44 5.87 33.55
CA TYR A 18 32.35 6.72 32.80
C TYR A 18 32.09 6.63 31.29
N GLU A 19 32.02 5.42 30.73
CA GLU A 19 31.69 5.20 29.32
C GLU A 19 30.29 5.75 28.97
N PHE A 20 29.31 5.56 29.85
CA PHE A 20 27.97 6.13 29.68
C PHE A 20 27.98 7.67 29.65
N SER A 21 28.80 8.31 30.48
CA SER A 21 28.95 9.77 30.48
C SER A 21 29.54 10.30 29.16
N LEU A 22 30.44 9.52 28.53
CA LEU A 22 30.97 9.81 27.19
C LEU A 22 29.91 9.57 26.10
N MET A 23 29.00 8.60 26.29
CA MET A 23 27.92 8.28 25.34
C MET A 23 26.76 9.29 25.36
N GLN A 24 26.48 9.88 26.52
CA GLN A 24 25.31 10.73 26.75
C GLN A 24 25.05 11.80 25.67
N PRO A 25 26.05 12.57 25.18
CA PRO A 25 25.81 13.57 24.13
C PRO A 25 25.40 12.97 22.78
N MET A 26 25.80 11.72 22.49
CA MET A 26 25.52 11.04 21.22
C MET A 26 24.17 10.29 21.22
N LEU A 27 23.58 10.07 22.40
CA LEU A 27 22.31 9.35 22.55
C LEU A 27 21.17 9.92 21.69
N PRO A 28 20.93 11.25 21.63
CA PRO A 28 19.86 11.80 20.78
C PRO A 28 20.05 11.46 19.30
N THR A 29 21.28 11.52 18.80
CA THR A 29 21.61 11.16 17.42
C THR A 29 21.37 9.67 17.16
N TYR A 30 21.76 8.79 18.09
CA TYR A 30 21.54 7.35 17.95
C TYR A 30 20.07 6.95 18.04
N ILE A 31 19.32 7.54 18.97
CA ILE A 31 17.86 7.32 19.09
C ILE A 31 17.18 7.78 17.80
N HIS A 32 17.52 8.96 17.29
CA HIS A 32 16.97 9.47 16.04
C HIS A 32 17.31 8.55 14.86
N LEU A 33 18.54 8.02 14.80
CA LEU A 33 18.97 7.08 13.77
C LEU A 33 18.17 5.77 13.85
N ILE A 34 18.03 5.17 15.03
CA ILE A 34 17.24 3.95 15.24
C ILE A 34 15.78 4.18 14.81
N VAL A 35 15.15 5.23 15.32
CA VAL A 35 13.74 5.55 15.01
C VAL A 35 13.56 5.79 13.50
N SER A 36 14.49 6.50 12.87
CA SER A 36 14.45 6.76 11.43
C SER A 36 14.67 5.51 10.59
N ALA A 37 15.51 4.57 11.04
CA ALA A 37 15.70 3.28 10.36
C ALA A 37 14.46 2.40 10.48
N LEU A 38 13.79 2.42 11.64
CA LEU A 38 12.57 1.63 11.88
C LEU A 38 11.35 2.16 11.12
N PHE A 39 11.26 3.48 10.91
CA PHE A 39 10.13 4.10 10.21
C PHE A 39 9.82 3.46 8.84
N PRO A 40 10.75 3.45 7.86
CA PRO A 40 10.49 2.88 6.55
C PRO A 40 10.31 1.37 6.60
N ILE A 41 10.99 0.65 7.51
CA ILE A 41 10.79 -0.80 7.70
C ILE A 41 9.35 -1.09 8.11
N TYR A 42 8.86 -0.41 9.16
CA TYR A 42 7.51 -0.61 9.67
C TYR A 42 6.47 -0.16 8.64
N ALA A 43 6.61 1.05 8.11
CA ALA A 43 5.66 1.62 7.14
C ALA A 43 5.64 0.81 5.84
N GLY A 44 6.80 0.47 5.29
CA GLY A 44 6.93 -0.30 4.05
C GLY A 44 6.39 -1.72 4.19
N ALA A 45 6.73 -2.42 5.28
CA ALA A 45 6.18 -3.75 5.56
C ALA A 45 4.65 -3.72 5.67
N HIS A 46 4.08 -2.73 6.37
CA HIS A 46 2.63 -2.61 6.49
C HIS A 46 1.94 -2.23 5.19
N ALA A 47 2.54 -1.34 4.39
CA ALA A 47 2.01 -0.95 3.10
C ALA A 47 2.14 -2.04 2.03
N SER A 48 2.95 -3.07 2.29
CA SER A 48 3.14 -4.23 1.40
C SER A 48 2.22 -5.42 1.72
N LEU A 49 1.29 -5.28 2.67
CA LEU A 49 0.34 -6.35 2.99
C LEU A 49 -0.69 -6.50 1.87
N THR A 50 -0.78 -7.71 1.33
CA THR A 50 -1.75 -8.15 0.33
C THR A 50 -2.63 -9.26 0.91
N ARG A 51 -3.68 -9.65 0.19
CA ARG A 51 -4.53 -10.78 0.57
C ARG A 51 -3.71 -12.07 0.55
N PRO A 52 -3.61 -12.81 1.68
CA PRO A 52 -2.90 -14.07 1.69
C PRO A 52 -3.70 -15.18 1.00
N SER A 53 -3.01 -16.16 0.42
CA SER A 53 -3.61 -17.35 -0.22
C SER A 53 -4.54 -18.18 0.70
N THR A 54 -4.40 -18.05 2.03
CA THR A 54 -5.22 -18.72 3.04
C THR A 54 -6.59 -18.08 3.27
N ALA A 55 -6.83 -16.87 2.78
CA ALA A 55 -8.11 -16.19 2.88
C ALA A 55 -8.95 -16.39 1.61
N ALA A 56 -10.28 -16.31 1.72
CA ALA A 56 -11.19 -16.44 0.59
C ALA A 56 -11.07 -15.22 -0.35
N LYS A 57 -11.31 -15.46 -1.63
CA LYS A 57 -11.43 -14.39 -2.62
C LYS A 57 -12.77 -13.67 -2.41
N PRO A 58 -12.83 -12.34 -2.58
CA PRO A 58 -14.11 -11.64 -2.57
C PRO A 58 -15.00 -12.22 -3.68
N ALA A 59 -16.28 -12.38 -3.39
CA ALA A 59 -17.23 -12.88 -4.36
C ALA A 59 -17.44 -11.78 -5.42
N LYS A 60 -16.96 -12.00 -6.65
CA LYS A 60 -17.30 -11.11 -7.78
C LYS A 60 -18.82 -11.14 -7.95
N LYS A 61 -19.52 -10.07 -7.56
CA LYS A 61 -20.95 -9.96 -7.85
C LYS A 61 -21.13 -9.95 -9.37
N LYS A 62 -21.77 -11.00 -9.90
CA LYS A 62 -22.27 -10.97 -11.27
C LYS A 62 -23.29 -9.85 -11.33
N LYS A 63 -22.95 -8.78 -12.05
CA LYS A 63 -23.86 -7.70 -12.44
C LYS A 63 -25.18 -8.32 -12.92
N ARG A 64 -26.20 -8.36 -12.06
CA ARG A 64 -27.51 -8.91 -12.39
C ARG A 64 -28.12 -7.97 -13.43
N SER A 65 -28.35 -8.50 -14.62
CA SER A 65 -29.20 -7.87 -15.62
C SER A 65 -30.60 -7.69 -15.04
N ASN A 66 -31.11 -6.45 -15.09
CA ASN A 66 -32.48 -6.01 -14.80
C ASN A 66 -33.51 -7.13 -14.65
N THR A 67 -33.99 -7.38 -13.42
CA THR A 67 -35.40 -7.61 -13.14
C THR A 67 -35.67 -7.18 -11.69
N SER A 68 -36.73 -6.40 -11.52
CA SER A 68 -37.27 -5.89 -10.26
C SER A 68 -37.64 -7.01 -9.29
N ASP A 69 -37.22 -6.88 -8.02
CA ASP A 69 -38.12 -6.74 -6.87
C ASP A 69 -37.31 -6.68 -5.56
N ASP A 70 -37.87 -5.93 -4.61
CA ASP A 70 -37.35 -5.62 -3.29
C ASP A 70 -37.09 -6.87 -2.41
N ASP A 71 -35.95 -6.87 -1.71
CA ASP A 71 -35.80 -7.13 -0.26
C ASP A 71 -34.43 -7.77 0.06
N MET A 72 -33.75 -7.09 1.00
CA MET A 72 -32.75 -7.58 1.95
C MET A 72 -31.39 -8.13 1.46
N GLU A 73 -30.37 -7.59 2.13
CA GLU A 73 -29.00 -8.11 2.32
C GLU A 73 -28.11 -8.16 1.09
N ASP A 74 -27.18 -7.21 1.02
CA ASP A 74 -25.98 -7.38 0.21
C ASP A 74 -24.90 -6.39 0.68
N GLU A 75 -24.07 -6.88 1.60
CA GLU A 75 -22.86 -6.24 2.10
C GLU A 75 -21.81 -6.00 0.98
N GLU A 76 -20.97 -4.98 1.19
CA GLU A 76 -19.62 -4.82 0.63
C GLU A 76 -19.47 -4.60 -0.89
N GLU A 77 -20.10 -3.57 -1.48
CA GLU A 77 -19.76 -3.09 -2.83
C GLU A 77 -18.68 -1.98 -2.88
N GLU A 78 -18.12 -1.53 -1.75
CA GLU A 78 -17.09 -0.47 -1.75
C GLU A 78 -15.64 -0.96 -1.91
N ASP A 79 -15.34 -2.27 -1.88
CA ASP A 79 -13.95 -2.77 -1.89
C ASP A 79 -13.46 -3.29 -3.27
N ASP A 80 -14.30 -3.31 -4.32
CA ASP A 80 -13.93 -3.86 -5.65
C ASP A 80 -12.93 -2.99 -6.45
N ASP A 81 -12.67 -1.75 -6.01
CA ASP A 81 -11.71 -0.82 -6.65
C ASP A 81 -10.31 -0.79 -6.02
N GLU A 82 -10.10 -1.50 -4.90
CA GLU A 82 -8.81 -1.53 -4.18
C GLU A 82 -7.85 -2.64 -4.66
N ASP A 83 -8.34 -3.58 -5.48
CA ASP A 83 -7.59 -4.73 -6.01
C ASP A 83 -6.77 -4.41 -7.29
N GLU A 84 -6.23 -3.20 -7.44
CA GLU A 84 -4.97 -3.06 -8.21
C GLU A 84 -3.85 -3.66 -7.36
N GLN A 85 -3.84 -5.01 -7.33
CA GLN A 85 -2.90 -5.84 -6.61
C GLN A 85 -1.49 -5.37 -6.98
N ARG A 86 -0.79 -4.81 -5.98
CA ARG A 86 0.59 -4.36 -6.13
C ARG A 86 1.41 -5.61 -6.43
N ILE A 87 1.82 -5.78 -7.68
CA ILE A 87 2.70 -6.88 -8.07
C ILE A 87 4.04 -6.63 -7.37
N MET A 88 4.29 -7.41 -6.32
CA MET A 88 5.60 -7.45 -5.69
C MET A 88 6.49 -8.28 -6.61
N GLU A 89 7.63 -7.71 -7.00
CA GLU A 89 8.61 -8.45 -7.78
C GLU A 89 9.29 -9.47 -6.85
N GLY A 90 8.93 -10.74 -7.06
CA GLY A 90 9.49 -11.87 -6.36
C GLY A 90 10.94 -12.15 -6.81
N LEU A 91 11.87 -12.19 -5.86
CA LEU A 91 13.26 -12.55 -6.12
C LEU A 91 13.41 -14.08 -6.14
N SER A 92 13.84 -14.63 -7.26
CA SER A 92 14.18 -16.06 -7.34
C SER A 92 15.44 -16.39 -6.53
N PRO A 93 15.61 -17.64 -6.04
CA PRO A 93 16.86 -18.09 -5.43
C PRO A 93 18.12 -17.86 -6.30
N THR A 94 17.97 -17.85 -7.62
CA THR A 94 19.09 -17.57 -8.54
C THR A 94 19.47 -16.09 -8.51
N ASP A 95 18.47 -15.20 -8.53
CA ASP A 95 18.66 -13.75 -8.47
C ASP A 95 19.30 -13.33 -7.15
N ALA A 96 18.97 -14.05 -6.07
CA ALA A 96 19.53 -13.86 -4.76
C ALA A 96 21.05 -14.04 -4.68
N LEU A 97 21.62 -15.03 -5.39
CA LEU A 97 23.07 -15.23 -5.48
C LEU A 97 23.73 -14.24 -6.44
N LEU A 98 23.02 -13.85 -7.50
CA LEU A 98 23.53 -12.90 -8.48
C LEU A 98 23.57 -11.47 -7.96
N MET A 99 22.68 -11.09 -7.02
CA MET A 99 22.60 -9.73 -6.49
C MET A 99 23.92 -9.23 -5.87
N PRO A 100 24.59 -9.94 -4.94
CA PRO A 100 25.90 -9.52 -4.42
C PRO A 100 27.00 -9.48 -5.48
N LEU A 101 26.95 -10.38 -6.48
CA LEU A 101 27.91 -10.41 -7.57
C LEU A 101 27.74 -9.19 -8.49
N PHE A 102 26.51 -8.86 -8.88
CA PHE A 102 26.20 -7.67 -9.65
C PHE A 102 26.51 -6.39 -8.87
N ALA A 103 26.20 -6.35 -7.57
CA ALA A 103 26.59 -5.25 -6.70
C ALA A 103 28.12 -5.06 -6.66
N GLY A 104 28.88 -6.16 -6.50
CA GLY A 104 30.33 -6.12 -6.45
C GLY A 104 30.98 -5.72 -7.77
N THR A 105 30.47 -6.26 -8.88
CA THR A 105 30.94 -5.86 -10.22
C THR A 105 30.59 -4.42 -10.55
N ALA A 106 29.39 -3.95 -10.18
CA ALA A 106 29.01 -2.55 -10.33
C ALA A 106 29.89 -1.62 -9.48
N LEU A 107 30.13 -1.97 -8.21
CA LEU A 107 31.00 -1.22 -7.31
C LEU A 107 32.44 -1.15 -7.83
N ALA A 108 32.99 -2.27 -8.27
CA ALA A 108 34.33 -2.34 -8.86
C ALA A 108 34.41 -1.50 -10.14
N SER A 109 33.41 -1.60 -11.02
CA SER A 109 33.32 -0.81 -12.26
C SER A 109 33.29 0.69 -11.94
N LEU A 110 32.48 1.08 -10.95
CA LEU A 110 32.36 2.47 -10.52
C LEU A 110 33.66 3.00 -9.91
N TYR A 111 34.35 2.17 -9.13
CA TYR A 111 35.65 2.48 -8.57
C TYR A 111 36.71 2.72 -9.66
N PHE A 112 36.83 1.81 -10.63
CA PHE A 112 37.76 1.98 -11.74
C PHE A 112 37.39 3.18 -12.61
N LEU A 113 36.11 3.42 -12.84
CA LEU A 113 35.62 4.57 -13.59
C LEU A 113 35.97 5.89 -12.88
N LEU A 114 35.76 5.98 -11.56
CA LEU A 114 36.14 7.14 -10.75
C LEU A 114 37.66 7.41 -10.82
N LYS A 115 38.47 6.36 -10.70
CA LYS A 115 39.93 6.47 -10.84
C LYS A 115 40.35 6.91 -12.24
N TRP A 116 39.64 6.46 -13.27
CA TRP A 116 39.93 6.79 -14.67
C TRP A 116 39.52 8.23 -15.00
N MET A 117 38.31 8.65 -14.60
CA MET A 117 37.78 9.98 -14.88
C MET A 117 38.42 11.09 -14.05
N LYS A 118 38.91 10.80 -12.84
CA LYS A 118 39.51 11.73 -11.85
C LYS A 118 38.58 12.86 -11.35
N ASP A 119 37.56 13.24 -12.10
CA ASP A 119 36.50 14.17 -11.72
C ASP A 119 35.14 13.44 -11.57
N PRO A 120 34.56 13.35 -10.36
CA PRO A 120 33.26 12.71 -10.13
C PRO A 120 32.07 13.56 -10.60
N ALA A 121 32.25 14.81 -11.05
CA ALA A 121 31.14 15.72 -11.34
C ALA A 121 30.18 15.18 -12.42
N LEU A 122 30.69 14.61 -13.51
CA LEU A 122 29.85 14.03 -14.56
C LEU A 122 29.04 12.83 -14.03
N LEU A 123 29.69 11.98 -13.24
CA LEU A 123 29.06 10.80 -12.65
C LEU A 123 27.98 11.19 -11.64
N ASN A 124 28.25 12.18 -10.78
CA ASN A 124 27.28 12.74 -9.86
C ASN A 124 26.09 13.37 -10.61
N LYS A 125 26.30 14.03 -11.76
CA LYS A 125 25.20 14.55 -12.59
C LYS A 125 24.32 13.43 -13.16
N ILE A 126 24.92 12.39 -13.72
CA ILE A 126 24.18 11.25 -14.28
C ILE A 126 23.40 10.53 -13.18
N LEU A 127 24.06 10.26 -12.05
CA LEU A 127 23.45 9.52 -10.96
C LEU A 127 22.36 10.34 -10.28
N ASN A 128 22.55 11.65 -10.08
CA ASN A 128 21.49 12.53 -9.58
C ASN A 128 20.32 12.66 -10.56
N ALA A 129 20.55 12.65 -11.88
CA ALA A 129 19.46 12.62 -12.86
C ALA A 129 18.64 11.32 -12.78
N TYR A 130 19.32 10.17 -12.61
CA TYR A 130 18.67 8.89 -12.36
C TYR A 130 17.83 8.95 -11.07
N PHE A 131 18.43 9.32 -9.95
CA PHE A 131 17.72 9.41 -8.66
C PHE A 131 16.67 10.52 -8.61
N ALA A 132 16.74 11.53 -9.47
CA ALA A 132 15.69 12.54 -9.59
C ALA A 132 14.39 11.93 -10.10
N VAL A 133 14.45 11.12 -11.16
CA VAL A 133 13.27 10.45 -11.73
C VAL A 133 12.63 9.51 -10.71
N PHE A 134 13.43 8.61 -10.13
CA PHE A 134 12.94 7.69 -9.10
C PHE A 134 12.52 8.42 -7.82
N GLY A 135 13.16 9.54 -7.49
CA GLY A 135 12.90 10.33 -6.29
C GLY A 135 11.52 10.98 -6.32
N VAL A 136 11.10 11.51 -7.47
CA VAL A 136 9.74 12.06 -7.64
C VAL A 136 8.70 10.98 -7.37
N PHE A 137 8.86 9.80 -7.98
CA PHE A 137 7.94 8.69 -7.79
C PHE A 137 7.90 8.21 -6.33
N SER A 138 9.07 7.99 -5.73
CA SER A 138 9.18 7.41 -4.39
C SER A 138 8.69 8.37 -3.29
N VAL A 139 9.02 9.66 -3.39
CA VAL A 139 8.52 10.68 -2.46
C VAL A 139 7.03 10.92 -2.67
N SER A 140 6.57 10.98 -3.92
CA SER A 140 5.14 11.10 -4.23
C SER A 140 4.34 9.99 -3.56
N ARG A 141 4.79 8.74 -3.74
CA ARG A 141 4.13 7.56 -3.16
C ARG A 141 4.07 7.62 -1.63
N LEU A 142 5.19 7.96 -0.99
CA LEU A 142 5.27 8.10 0.47
C LEU A 142 4.32 9.19 0.98
N VAL A 143 4.30 10.36 0.32
CA VAL A 143 3.45 11.50 0.72
C VAL A 143 1.97 11.19 0.51
N THR A 144 1.61 10.57 -0.61
CA THR A 144 0.21 10.17 -0.88
C THR A 144 -0.28 9.18 0.18
N ASP A 145 0.47 8.11 0.46
CA ASP A 145 0.06 7.13 1.48
C ASP A 145 -0.01 7.78 2.88
N LEU A 146 0.88 8.74 3.20
CA LEU A 146 0.82 9.49 4.45
C LEU A 146 -0.43 10.37 4.55
N LEU A 147 -0.82 11.03 3.45
CA LEU A 147 -2.05 11.82 3.38
C LEU A 147 -3.29 10.93 3.48
N ASP A 148 -3.31 9.78 2.82
CA ASP A 148 -4.39 8.80 2.92
C ASP A 148 -4.56 8.29 4.35
N ILE A 149 -3.45 7.98 5.04
CA ILE A 149 -3.47 7.60 6.45
C ILE A 149 -4.01 8.75 7.31
N GLY A 150 -3.50 9.97 7.14
CA GLY A 150 -3.97 11.15 7.88
C GLY A 150 -5.47 11.40 7.69
N HIS A 151 -5.94 11.29 6.45
CA HIS A 151 -7.35 11.43 6.10
C HIS A 151 -8.20 10.32 6.72
N SER A 152 -7.72 9.06 6.73
CA SER A 152 -8.42 7.94 7.37
C SER A 152 -8.54 8.08 8.90
N ILE A 153 -7.63 8.84 9.55
CA ILE A 153 -7.73 9.16 10.98
C ILE A 153 -8.82 10.20 11.22
N ILE A 154 -8.97 11.18 10.32
CA ILE A 154 -10.01 12.20 10.43
C ILE A 154 -11.38 11.58 10.14
N TYR A 155 -11.46 10.69 9.14
CA TYR A 155 -12.68 10.02 8.69
C TYR A 155 -12.52 8.50 8.74
N PRO A 156 -12.59 7.87 9.92
CA PRO A 156 -12.53 6.41 10.03
C PRO A 156 -13.78 5.76 9.40
N ARG A 157 -13.65 4.50 8.97
CA ARG A 157 -14.79 3.68 8.54
C ARG A 157 -15.64 3.29 9.75
N ARG A 158 -15.01 3.07 10.90
CA ARG A 158 -15.67 2.63 12.15
C ARG A 158 -15.24 3.46 13.34
N HIS A 159 -16.19 3.83 14.20
CA HIS A 159 -15.89 4.59 15.41
C HIS A 159 -16.91 4.30 16.53
N VAL A 160 -16.55 4.62 17.78
CA VAL A 160 -17.42 4.37 18.93
C VAL A 160 -18.05 5.66 19.46
N VAL A 161 -19.37 5.64 19.63
CA VAL A 161 -20.14 6.69 20.30
C VAL A 161 -21.03 6.06 21.38
N GLY A 162 -20.88 6.50 22.62
CA GLY A 162 -21.72 6.05 23.73
C GLY A 162 -21.72 4.54 23.96
N ARG A 163 -20.60 3.84 23.77
CA ARG A 163 -20.45 2.36 23.83
C ARG A 163 -21.14 1.56 22.71
N ALA A 164 -21.65 2.21 21.67
CA ALA A 164 -22.03 1.55 20.42
C ALA A 164 -20.95 1.79 19.34
N LEU A 165 -20.71 0.77 18.53
CA LEU A 165 -19.91 0.84 17.32
C LEU A 165 -20.79 1.31 16.17
N TYR A 166 -20.34 2.35 15.50
CA TYR A 166 -20.95 2.88 14.29
C TYR A 166 -20.09 2.55 13.08
N HIS A 167 -20.75 2.11 12.01
CA HIS A 167 -20.17 2.02 10.67
C HIS A 167 -20.61 3.23 9.86
N VAL A 168 -19.66 3.96 9.31
CA VAL A 168 -19.90 5.18 8.54
C VAL A 168 -19.98 4.82 7.07
N ASP A 169 -21.20 4.80 6.54
CA ASP A 169 -21.48 4.51 5.15
C ASP A 169 -21.39 5.80 4.31
N GLY A 170 -20.54 5.75 3.28
CA GLY A 170 -20.29 6.86 2.36
C GLY A 170 -21.45 7.12 1.41
N GLU A 171 -22.13 6.07 0.96
CA GLU A 171 -23.21 6.16 -0.03
C GLU A 171 -24.48 6.74 0.58
N THR A 172 -24.86 6.25 1.75
CA THR A 172 -26.06 6.74 2.45
C THR A 172 -25.81 8.00 3.28
N ALA A 173 -24.55 8.48 3.33
CA ALA A 173 -24.09 9.64 4.10
C ALA A 173 -24.56 9.60 5.57
N LYS A 174 -24.53 8.40 6.16
CA LYS A 174 -25.00 8.13 7.52
C LYS A 174 -24.06 7.17 8.23
N ALA A 175 -23.91 7.34 9.54
CA ALA A 175 -23.27 6.35 10.39
C ALA A 175 -24.34 5.51 11.10
N ALA A 176 -24.40 4.23 10.78
CA ALA A 176 -25.36 3.28 11.35
C ALA A 176 -24.73 2.51 12.53
N PRO A 177 -25.47 2.27 13.63
CA PRO A 177 -24.98 1.44 14.72
C PRO A 177 -24.98 -0.04 14.31
N VAL A 178 -23.83 -0.70 14.37
CA VAL A 178 -23.66 -2.09 13.92
C VAL A 178 -23.63 -3.06 15.10
N ALA A 179 -22.94 -2.71 16.19
CA ALA A 179 -22.86 -3.57 17.36
C ALA A 179 -22.52 -2.77 18.62
N GLY A 180 -22.66 -3.38 19.80
CA GLY A 180 -22.61 -2.67 21.08
C GLY A 180 -23.96 -2.54 21.75
N ASP A 181 -24.06 -1.51 22.60
CA ASP A 181 -25.32 -1.08 23.20
C ASP A 181 -26.15 -0.30 22.16
N VAL A 182 -26.83 -1.03 21.26
CA VAL A 182 -27.57 -0.47 20.12
C VAL A 182 -29.01 -0.09 20.48
N GLN A 183 -29.51 -0.54 21.63
CA GLN A 183 -30.87 -0.21 22.09
C GLN A 183 -30.98 1.33 22.22
N ASP A 184 -31.99 1.90 21.56
CA ASP A 184 -32.33 3.33 21.54
C ASP A 184 -31.36 4.28 20.80
N LYS A 185 -30.49 3.78 19.91
CA LYS A 185 -29.55 4.62 19.14
C LYS A 185 -29.94 4.79 17.68
N HIS A 186 -30.03 6.05 17.23
CA HIS A 186 -30.31 6.41 15.85
C HIS A 186 -29.04 6.57 14.99
N PRO A 187 -29.15 6.44 13.66
CA PRO A 187 -28.07 6.76 12.74
C PRO A 187 -27.63 8.22 12.85
N LEU A 188 -26.32 8.47 12.83
CA LEU A 188 -25.74 9.82 12.87
C LEU A 188 -25.56 10.35 11.45
N ALA A 189 -25.89 11.61 11.20
CA ALA A 189 -25.72 12.23 9.88
C ALA A 189 -24.33 12.88 9.66
N THR A 190 -23.41 12.73 10.61
CA THR A 190 -22.09 13.37 10.58
C THR A 190 -21.00 12.34 10.22
N PRO A 191 -20.01 12.71 9.39
CA PRO A 191 -18.86 11.85 9.10
C PRO A 191 -17.77 11.92 10.18
N LEU A 192 -17.89 12.84 11.15
CA LEU A 192 -16.88 13.04 12.18
C LEU A 192 -16.94 11.98 13.29
N PRO A 193 -15.79 11.46 13.74
CA PRO A 193 -15.76 10.35 14.68
C PRO A 193 -15.85 10.77 16.15
N GLY A 194 -16.25 9.81 16.99
CA GLY A 194 -16.12 9.89 18.44
C GLY A 194 -16.81 11.12 19.04
N PHE A 195 -16.08 11.91 19.83
CA PHE A 195 -16.63 13.11 20.47
C PHE A 195 -16.94 14.23 19.47
N LEU A 196 -16.29 14.24 18.30
CA LEU A 196 -16.53 15.24 17.26
C LEU A 196 -17.90 15.08 16.60
N SER A 197 -18.49 13.88 16.68
CA SER A 197 -19.87 13.63 16.23
C SER A 197 -20.93 14.47 16.97
N LYS A 198 -20.60 15.02 18.16
CA LYS A 198 -21.49 15.85 18.96
C LYS A 198 -21.51 17.31 18.54
N ILE A 199 -20.62 17.73 17.64
CA ILE A 199 -20.54 19.11 17.20
C ILE A 199 -21.73 19.37 16.25
N PRO A 200 -22.59 20.36 16.52
CA PRO A 200 -23.68 20.71 15.61
C PRO A 200 -23.10 21.38 14.37
N LEU A 201 -23.25 20.73 13.22
CA LEU A 201 -22.79 21.22 11.92
C LEU A 201 -23.95 21.79 11.12
N SER A 202 -23.73 22.91 10.42
CA SER A 202 -24.66 23.41 9.43
C SER A 202 -24.73 22.46 8.22
N GLU A 203 -25.81 22.52 7.44
CA GLU A 203 -26.00 21.62 6.29
C GLU A 203 -24.87 21.74 5.26
N GLY A 204 -24.39 22.96 5.00
CA GLY A 204 -23.27 23.21 4.09
C GLY A 204 -21.92 22.69 4.62
N ALA A 205 -21.68 22.78 5.93
CA ALA A 205 -20.47 22.20 6.52
C ALA A 205 -20.52 20.66 6.48
N ARG A 206 -21.70 20.07 6.73
CA ARG A 206 -21.92 18.62 6.65
C ARG A 206 -21.70 18.09 5.23
N SER A 207 -22.25 18.75 4.21
CA SER A 207 -22.03 18.33 2.81
C SER A 207 -20.58 18.43 2.39
N LEU A 208 -19.87 19.48 2.84
CA LEU A 208 -18.44 19.64 2.59
C LEU A 208 -17.62 18.52 3.24
N LEU A 209 -17.91 18.14 4.49
CA LEU A 209 -17.20 17.05 5.17
C LEU A 209 -17.48 15.68 4.53
N TRP A 210 -18.69 15.45 4.03
CA TRP A 210 -19.00 14.23 3.26
C TRP A 210 -18.29 14.21 1.91
N ALA A 211 -18.20 15.35 1.22
CA ALA A 211 -17.44 15.48 -0.01
C ALA A 211 -15.92 15.27 0.22
N ASP A 212 -15.39 15.79 1.32
CA ASP A 212 -14.00 15.59 1.76
C ASP A 212 -13.75 14.11 2.06
N ARG A 213 -14.64 13.46 2.83
CA ARG A 213 -14.57 12.01 3.11
C ARG A 213 -14.50 11.18 1.83
N ALA A 214 -15.28 11.53 0.79
CA ALA A 214 -15.31 10.83 -0.48
C ALA A 214 -14.07 11.10 -1.37
N MET A 215 -13.25 12.10 -1.04
CA MET A 215 -12.10 12.53 -1.84
C MET A 215 -11.11 11.41 -2.21
N PRO A 216 -10.68 10.52 -1.28
CA PRO A 216 -9.70 9.47 -1.62
C PRO A 216 -10.22 8.41 -2.59
N GLY A 217 -11.54 8.20 -2.63
CA GLY A 217 -12.20 7.28 -3.55
C GLY A 217 -12.26 7.81 -4.98
N ASN A 218 -12.25 9.14 -5.16
CA ASN A 218 -12.30 9.80 -6.46
C ASN A 218 -10.94 9.75 -7.18
N LYS A 219 -10.58 8.59 -7.73
CA LYS A 219 -9.33 8.39 -8.49
C LYS A 219 -9.55 8.69 -9.98
N TRP A 220 -8.70 9.53 -10.57
CA TRP A 220 -8.66 9.73 -12.01
C TRP A 220 -7.79 8.67 -12.68
N THR A 221 -8.21 8.16 -13.84
CA THR A 221 -7.36 7.27 -14.63
C THR A 221 -6.63 8.07 -15.70
N LEU A 222 -5.31 8.18 -15.57
CA LEU A 222 -4.43 8.73 -16.58
C LEU A 222 -3.93 7.58 -17.47
N LYS A 223 -4.39 7.54 -18.71
CA LYS A 223 -3.92 6.58 -19.72
C LYS A 223 -2.84 7.25 -20.55
N LEU A 224 -1.59 6.79 -20.41
CA LEU A 224 -0.43 7.27 -21.15
C LEU A 224 -0.12 6.29 -22.28
N TYR A 225 -0.23 6.76 -23.51
CA TYR A 225 0.13 5.99 -24.70
C TYR A 225 1.36 6.60 -25.38
N MET A 226 2.47 5.87 -25.36
CA MET A 226 3.69 6.20 -26.10
C MET A 226 3.90 5.15 -27.19
N HIS A 227 3.86 5.60 -28.45
CA HIS A 227 3.82 4.74 -29.63
C HIS A 227 4.87 3.61 -29.62
N ARG A 228 4.41 2.35 -29.66
CA ARG A 228 5.21 1.09 -29.69
C ARG A 228 6.13 0.81 -28.49
N VAL A 229 6.15 1.66 -27.46
CA VAL A 229 7.11 1.53 -26.35
C VAL A 229 6.42 1.39 -24.99
N PHE A 230 5.30 2.08 -24.75
CA PHE A 230 4.69 2.08 -23.43
C PHE A 230 3.19 2.41 -23.49
N ALA A 231 2.36 1.55 -22.92
CA ALA A 231 0.96 1.84 -22.62
C ALA A 231 0.76 1.66 -21.11
N GLY A 232 0.66 2.75 -20.37
CA GLY A 232 0.51 2.74 -18.92
C GLY A 232 -0.83 3.33 -18.52
N LYS A 233 -1.52 2.69 -17.57
CA LYS A 233 -2.69 3.26 -16.89
C LYS A 233 -2.28 3.59 -15.46
N PHE A 234 -2.47 4.83 -15.05
CA PHE A 234 -2.17 5.29 -13.70
C PHE A 234 -3.44 5.83 -13.06
N LYS A 235 -3.86 5.25 -11.93
CA LYS A 235 -4.91 5.83 -11.08
C LYS A 235 -4.29 6.87 -10.17
N MET A 236 -4.76 8.11 -10.22
CA MET A 236 -4.24 9.22 -9.44
C MET A 236 -5.40 9.99 -8.82
N GLY A 237 -5.50 9.95 -7.48
CA GLY A 237 -6.44 10.76 -6.72
C GLY A 237 -5.87 12.14 -6.36
N PRO A 238 -6.65 12.97 -5.65
CA PRO A 238 -6.20 14.30 -5.19
C PRO A 238 -4.96 14.26 -4.30
N HIS A 239 -4.87 13.32 -3.35
CA HIS A 239 -3.65 13.10 -2.56
C HIS A 239 -2.45 12.67 -3.42
N GLY A 240 -2.71 11.98 -4.54
CA GLY A 240 -1.72 11.66 -5.56
C GLY A 240 -1.15 12.91 -6.22
N MET A 241 -1.99 13.90 -6.56
CA MET A 241 -1.53 15.19 -7.10
C MET A 241 -0.63 15.93 -6.13
N VAL A 242 -1.03 16.01 -4.85
CA VAL A 242 -0.21 16.64 -3.82
C VAL A 242 1.13 15.92 -3.68
N GLY A 243 1.11 14.58 -3.65
CA GLY A 243 2.33 13.76 -3.62
C GLY A 243 3.27 14.06 -4.79
N VAL A 244 2.76 14.11 -6.02
CA VAL A 244 3.57 14.42 -7.22
C VAL A 244 4.16 15.82 -7.16
N LEU A 245 3.38 16.82 -6.76
CA LEU A 245 3.85 18.20 -6.61
C LEU A 245 4.94 18.31 -5.54
N THR A 246 4.75 17.66 -4.39
CA THR A 246 5.76 17.62 -3.32
C THR A 246 7.01 16.87 -3.75
N GLY A 247 6.87 15.77 -4.48
CA GLY A 247 8.00 15.00 -5.04
C GLY A 247 8.81 15.81 -6.05
N LEU A 248 8.14 16.51 -6.98
CA LEU A 248 8.79 17.41 -7.93
C LEU A 248 9.51 18.57 -7.22
N ALA A 249 8.86 19.20 -6.24
CA ALA A 249 9.46 20.28 -5.47
C ALA A 249 10.70 19.81 -4.68
N THR A 250 10.60 18.64 -4.04
CA THR A 250 11.70 18.02 -3.28
C THR A 250 12.90 17.74 -4.18
N VAL A 251 12.69 17.12 -5.33
CA VAL A 251 13.75 16.76 -6.26
C VAL A 251 14.34 18.01 -6.94
N ALA A 252 13.51 18.99 -7.30
CA ALA A 252 13.98 20.25 -7.86
C ALA A 252 14.87 21.01 -6.86
N TYR A 253 14.44 21.10 -5.59
CA TYR A 253 15.23 21.73 -4.54
C TYR A 253 16.57 21.01 -4.33
N PHE A 254 16.55 19.68 -4.21
CA PHE A 254 17.75 18.86 -4.00
C PHE A 254 18.80 19.04 -5.11
N ASN A 255 18.37 19.21 -6.36
CA ASN A 255 19.27 19.31 -7.51
C ASN A 255 19.70 20.75 -7.86
N LEU A 256 18.87 21.76 -7.55
CA LEU A 256 19.09 23.14 -8.01
C LEU A 256 19.49 24.11 -6.91
N VAL A 257 19.18 23.82 -5.64
CA VAL A 257 19.32 24.79 -4.53
C VAL A 257 20.39 24.33 -3.56
N ASP A 258 20.08 23.33 -2.74
CA ASP A 258 20.95 22.81 -1.69
C ASP A 258 20.52 21.39 -1.30
N LYS A 259 21.39 20.68 -0.58
CA LYS A 259 21.19 19.31 -0.12
C LYS A 259 21.09 19.26 1.41
N PRO A 260 20.03 19.81 2.01
CA PRO A 260 19.87 19.75 3.45
C PRO A 260 19.64 18.29 3.89
N TRP A 261 20.12 17.97 5.09
CA TRP A 261 20.07 16.61 5.63
C TRP A 261 18.64 16.04 5.70
N TYR A 262 17.65 16.87 6.04
CA TYR A 262 16.25 16.43 6.15
C TYR A 262 15.64 16.07 4.80
N LEU A 263 16.03 16.76 3.72
CA LEU A 263 15.53 16.49 2.38
C LEU A 263 16.18 15.24 1.79
N THR A 264 17.47 15.05 2.09
CA THR A 264 18.19 13.81 1.81
C THR A 264 17.53 12.63 2.54
N ASN A 265 17.14 12.81 3.79
CA ASN A 265 16.41 11.79 4.56
C ASN A 265 15.00 11.53 4.00
N LEU A 266 14.28 12.57 3.54
CA LEU A 266 12.97 12.39 2.90
C LEU A 266 13.07 11.53 1.63
N LEU A 267 14.07 11.81 0.78
CA LEU A 267 14.38 10.97 -0.38
C LEU A 267 14.75 9.55 0.04
N GLY A 268 15.59 9.42 1.08
CA GLY A 268 15.99 8.14 1.65
C GLY A 268 14.82 7.29 2.17
N PHE A 269 13.87 7.93 2.87
CA PHE A 269 12.63 7.30 3.32
C PHE A 269 11.76 6.90 2.14
N GLY A 270 11.61 7.77 1.13
CA GLY A 270 10.86 7.46 -0.08
C GLY A 270 11.41 6.23 -0.79
N PHE A 271 12.72 6.18 -1.05
CA PHE A 271 13.36 5.03 -1.69
C PHE A 271 13.23 3.75 -0.87
N SER A 272 13.44 3.83 0.44
CA SER A 272 13.33 2.67 1.31
C SER A 272 11.89 2.14 1.38
N TYR A 273 10.93 3.05 1.49
CA TYR A 273 9.50 2.75 1.50
C TYR A 273 9.06 2.11 0.18
N GLY A 274 9.45 2.68 -0.97
CA GLY A 274 9.15 2.13 -2.29
C GLY A 274 9.80 0.76 -2.51
N ALA A 275 11.06 0.59 -2.13
CA ALA A 275 11.76 -0.70 -2.27
C ALA A 275 11.08 -1.81 -1.47
N LEU A 276 10.65 -1.53 -0.23
CA LEU A 276 9.96 -2.50 0.62
C LEU A 276 8.55 -2.86 0.13
N GLN A 277 7.92 -1.99 -0.66
CA GLN A 277 6.64 -2.29 -1.31
C GLN A 277 6.79 -3.12 -2.58
N LEU A 278 7.90 -2.96 -3.30
CA LEU A 278 8.07 -3.55 -4.64
C LEU A 278 8.88 -4.84 -4.64
N MET A 279 9.75 -5.07 -3.65
CA MET A 279 10.63 -6.23 -3.63
C MET A 279 10.22 -7.21 -2.54
N SER A 280 10.13 -8.49 -2.88
CA SER A 280 9.96 -9.56 -1.90
C SER A 280 10.86 -10.76 -2.19
N PRO A 281 11.48 -11.40 -1.18
CA PRO A 281 12.30 -12.59 -1.38
C PRO A 281 11.50 -13.87 -1.71
N THR A 282 10.16 -13.80 -1.82
CA THR A 282 9.18 -14.88 -2.05
C THR A 282 9.13 -16.01 -1.01
N THR A 283 10.26 -16.43 -0.46
CA THR A 283 10.38 -17.46 0.57
C THR A 283 11.38 -17.08 1.67
N PHE A 284 11.26 -17.71 2.84
CA PHE A 284 12.22 -17.51 3.94
C PHE A 284 13.60 -18.07 3.61
N ALA A 285 13.68 -19.12 2.79
CA ALA A 285 14.94 -19.71 2.36
C ALA A 285 15.70 -18.76 1.43
N THR A 286 15.02 -18.20 0.42
CA THR A 286 15.61 -17.20 -0.48
C THR A 286 16.03 -15.96 0.30
N GLY A 287 15.18 -15.43 1.19
CA GLY A 287 15.53 -14.28 2.03
C GLY A 287 16.75 -14.53 2.92
N SER A 288 16.85 -15.73 3.51
CA SER A 288 18.03 -16.14 4.30
C SER A 288 19.29 -16.27 3.44
N LEU A 289 19.15 -16.75 2.21
CA LEU A 289 20.25 -16.84 1.25
C LEU A 289 20.73 -15.44 0.81
N ILE A 290 19.81 -14.52 0.47
CA ILE A 290 20.14 -13.13 0.10
C ILE A 290 20.93 -12.46 1.22
N LEU A 291 20.39 -12.47 2.43
CA LEU A 291 21.03 -11.84 3.58
C LEU A 291 22.34 -12.54 3.96
N GLY A 292 22.43 -13.86 3.85
CA GLY A 292 23.66 -14.62 4.05
C GLY A 292 24.74 -14.26 3.02
N ALA A 293 24.38 -14.13 1.75
CA ALA A 293 25.32 -13.76 0.70
C ALA A 293 25.78 -12.29 0.85
N LEU A 294 24.87 -11.38 1.21
CA LEU A 294 25.17 -9.98 1.48
C LEU A 294 26.01 -9.78 2.75
N PHE A 295 25.86 -10.64 3.75
CA PHE A 295 26.73 -10.69 4.92
C PHE A 295 28.19 -10.91 4.52
N PHE A 296 28.48 -11.91 3.68
CA PHE A 296 29.85 -12.15 3.21
C PHE A 296 30.36 -11.05 2.28
N TYR A 297 29.48 -10.53 1.42
CA TYR A 297 29.78 -9.41 0.53
C TYR A 297 30.25 -8.18 1.31
N ASP A 298 29.50 -7.76 2.33
CA ASP A 298 29.79 -6.56 3.12
C ASP A 298 31.12 -6.71 3.86
N ILE A 299 31.37 -7.87 4.49
CA ILE A 299 32.65 -8.19 5.13
C ILE A 299 33.81 -8.08 4.13
N TYR A 300 33.66 -8.68 2.95
CA TYR A 300 34.72 -8.68 1.94
C TYR A 300 35.03 -7.25 1.46
N PHE A 301 34.01 -6.49 1.03
CA PHE A 301 34.21 -5.16 0.44
C PHE A 301 34.56 -4.09 1.47
N VAL A 302 34.12 -4.20 2.73
CA VAL A 302 34.46 -3.25 3.80
C VAL A 302 35.88 -3.48 4.33
N PHE A 303 36.26 -4.72 4.65
CA PHE A 303 37.55 -4.99 5.31
C PHE A 303 38.71 -5.22 4.35
N PHE A 304 38.47 -5.86 3.20
CA PHE A 304 39.57 -6.30 2.33
C PHE A 304 39.79 -5.40 1.12
N THR A 305 38.89 -4.46 0.81
CA THR A 305 38.99 -3.63 -0.40
C THR A 305 38.84 -2.13 -0.11
N PRO A 306 39.58 -1.24 -0.81
CA PRO A 306 39.39 0.21 -0.69
C PRO A 306 38.20 0.74 -1.53
N MET A 307 37.50 -0.14 -2.26
CA MET A 307 36.50 0.25 -3.26
C MET A 307 35.30 0.92 -2.61
N MET A 308 34.74 0.32 -1.56
CA MET A 308 33.53 0.80 -0.90
C MET A 308 33.71 2.21 -0.31
N VAL A 309 34.81 2.45 0.40
CA VAL A 309 35.09 3.76 1.02
C VAL A 309 35.34 4.84 -0.04
N THR A 310 36.03 4.49 -1.13
CA THR A 310 36.32 5.45 -2.22
C THR A 310 35.04 5.86 -2.93
N VAL A 311 34.20 4.90 -3.32
CA VAL A 311 32.92 5.15 -4.00
C VAL A 311 31.98 5.94 -3.08
N ALA A 312 31.86 5.55 -1.80
CA ALA A 312 30.96 6.21 -0.85
C ALA A 312 31.36 7.66 -0.50
N LYS A 313 32.64 8.01 -0.62
CA LYS A 313 33.13 9.38 -0.39
C LYS A 313 33.09 10.25 -1.64
N SER A 314 33.25 9.67 -2.83
CA SER A 314 33.29 10.41 -4.10
C SER A 314 31.91 10.70 -4.68
N LEU A 315 30.88 9.93 -4.30
CA LEU A 315 29.52 10.09 -4.80
C LEU A 315 28.64 10.88 -3.82
N ASP A 316 28.02 11.94 -4.33
CA ASP A 316 27.14 12.82 -3.56
C ASP A 316 25.68 12.68 -4.02
N VAL A 317 25.08 11.58 -3.53
CA VAL A 317 23.80 11.03 -4.00
C VAL A 317 22.95 10.60 -2.80
N PRO A 318 21.61 10.69 -2.87
CA PRO A 318 20.70 10.39 -1.75
C PRO A 318 20.54 8.88 -1.47
N ILE A 319 21.66 8.18 -1.26
CA ILE A 319 21.73 6.74 -0.95
C ILE A 319 22.01 6.44 0.53
N LYS A 320 21.94 7.46 1.38
CA LYS A 320 22.19 7.36 2.83
C LYS A 320 21.29 8.28 3.63
N LEU A 321 20.95 7.88 4.84
CA LEU A 321 20.36 8.73 5.85
C LEU A 321 21.46 9.48 6.60
N MET A 322 21.22 10.77 6.88
CA MET A 322 22.17 11.72 7.43
C MET A 322 21.59 12.33 8.71
N PHE A 323 22.32 12.25 9.83
CA PHE A 323 21.92 12.84 11.10
C PHE A 323 23.02 13.74 11.65
N PRO A 324 22.73 14.96 12.11
CA PRO A 324 23.74 15.81 12.72
C PRO A 324 24.34 15.15 13.96
N ARG A 325 25.66 15.12 14.02
CA ARG A 325 26.42 14.67 15.20
C ARG A 325 26.81 15.91 16.02
N PRO A 326 26.73 15.85 17.37
CA PRO A 326 27.30 16.89 18.20
C PRO A 326 28.80 17.05 17.92
N ALA A 327 29.31 18.28 18.01
CA ALA A 327 30.73 18.55 17.84
C ALA A 327 31.54 17.76 18.87
N ALA A 328 32.74 17.32 18.48
CA ALA A 328 33.67 16.70 19.43
C ALA A 328 33.99 17.71 20.53
N ALA A 329 34.01 17.26 21.80
CA ALA A 329 34.31 18.12 22.94
C ALA A 329 35.68 18.83 22.83
N ASP A 330 36.56 18.30 21.98
CA ASP A 330 37.94 18.70 21.83
C ASP A 330 38.15 19.79 20.74
N ASP A 331 37.15 20.02 19.87
CA ASP A 331 37.21 21.05 18.83
C ASP A 331 35.81 21.61 18.45
N PRO A 332 35.37 22.70 19.11
CA PRO A 332 34.08 23.35 18.83
C PRO A 332 34.05 24.12 17.49
N THR A 333 35.17 24.19 16.75
CA THR A 333 35.23 24.83 15.41
C THR A 333 35.13 23.83 14.26
N SER A 334 35.10 22.53 14.57
CA SER A 334 35.00 21.47 13.57
C SER A 334 33.67 21.52 12.80
N VAL A 335 33.73 21.32 11.48
CA VAL A 335 32.56 21.29 10.59
C VAL A 335 31.57 20.24 11.10
N PRO A 336 30.26 20.53 11.17
CA PRO A 336 29.26 19.56 11.62
C PRO A 336 29.40 18.25 10.85
N SER A 337 29.77 17.17 11.56
CA SER A 337 29.83 15.84 10.98
C SER A 337 28.44 15.20 11.05
N HIS A 338 28.14 14.32 10.09
CA HIS A 338 26.87 13.60 10.07
C HIS A 338 27.12 12.12 10.35
N ALA A 339 26.28 11.53 11.22
CA ALA A 339 26.13 10.09 11.28
C ALA A 339 25.41 9.63 10.01
N MET A 340 25.94 8.56 9.38
CA MET A 340 25.44 8.04 8.12
C MET A 340 24.92 6.61 8.33
N LEU A 341 23.76 6.30 7.75
CA LEU A 341 23.25 4.94 7.65
C LEU A 341 22.96 4.63 6.17
N GLY A 342 23.46 3.51 5.66
CA GLY A 342 23.22 3.11 4.28
C GLY A 342 21.76 2.69 4.09
N LEU A 343 21.16 3.07 2.95
CA LEU A 343 19.80 2.61 2.63
C LEU A 343 19.72 1.08 2.51
N GLY A 344 20.79 0.44 2.02
CA GLY A 344 20.87 -1.03 1.96
C GLY A 344 20.73 -1.69 3.32
N ASP A 345 21.28 -1.09 4.38
CA ASP A 345 21.22 -1.61 5.75
C ASP A 345 19.81 -1.50 6.37
N VAL A 346 18.93 -0.72 5.74
CA VAL A 346 17.52 -0.57 6.14
C VAL A 346 16.64 -1.48 5.28
N VAL A 347 16.79 -1.40 3.95
CA VAL A 347 15.95 -2.12 2.99
C VAL A 347 16.19 -3.62 3.02
N LEU A 348 17.45 -4.08 3.05
CA LEU A 348 17.77 -5.50 2.93
C LEU A 348 17.29 -6.33 4.13
N PRO A 349 17.54 -5.93 5.40
CA PRO A 349 16.90 -6.62 6.51
C PRO A 349 15.40 -6.36 6.56
N GLY A 350 14.95 -5.18 6.08
CA GLY A 350 13.55 -4.79 6.01
C GLY A 350 12.70 -5.70 5.12
N ILE A 351 13.20 -6.17 3.97
CA ILE A 351 12.45 -7.09 3.10
C ILE A 351 12.18 -8.44 3.80
N MET A 352 13.12 -8.90 4.63
CA MET A 352 12.95 -10.11 5.43
C MET A 352 11.94 -9.91 6.57
N ILE A 353 11.96 -8.74 7.21
CA ILE A 353 10.97 -8.36 8.23
C ILE A 353 9.58 -8.19 7.60
N GLY A 354 9.50 -7.66 6.38
CA GLY A 354 8.27 -7.58 5.58
C GLY A 354 7.68 -8.95 5.29
N LEU A 355 8.51 -9.91 4.82
CA LEU A 355 8.10 -11.31 4.64
C LEU A 355 7.57 -11.92 5.95
N ALA A 356 8.24 -11.65 7.08
CA ALA A 356 7.78 -12.11 8.40
C ALA A 356 6.39 -11.57 8.78
N LEU A 357 6.06 -10.33 8.41
CA LEU A 357 4.74 -9.75 8.63
C LEU A 357 3.66 -10.41 7.76
N ARG A 358 3.97 -10.68 6.48
CA ARG A 358 3.05 -11.38 5.57
C ARG A 358 2.82 -12.83 6.01
N PHE A 359 3.87 -13.47 6.53
CA PHE A 359 3.76 -14.79 7.15
C PHE A 359 2.91 -14.79 8.42
N ASP A 360 3.03 -13.79 9.29
CA ASP A 360 2.14 -13.61 10.45
C ASP A 360 0.66 -13.48 10.02
N LEU A 361 0.40 -12.74 8.92
CA LEU A 361 -0.94 -12.59 8.34
C LEU A 361 -1.46 -13.92 7.74
N TYR A 362 -0.60 -14.64 7.01
CA TYR A 362 -0.89 -15.98 6.51
C TYR A 362 -1.27 -16.93 7.65
N LEU A 363 -0.48 -16.96 8.72
CA LEU A 363 -0.74 -17.78 9.91
C LEU A 363 -2.06 -17.41 10.60
N PHE A 364 -2.38 -16.13 10.64
CA PHE A 364 -3.63 -15.65 11.23
C PHE A 364 -4.86 -16.21 10.51
N TYR A 365 -4.86 -16.20 9.17
CA TYR A 365 -5.96 -16.75 8.38
C TYR A 365 -5.92 -18.28 8.32
N LEU A 366 -4.75 -18.90 8.25
CA LEU A 366 -4.59 -20.35 8.30
C LEU A 366 -5.23 -20.96 9.56
N ARG A 367 -5.01 -20.34 10.73
CA ARG A 367 -5.58 -20.78 12.01
C ARG A 367 -7.10 -20.59 12.11
N ARG A 368 -7.70 -19.78 11.22
CA ARG A 368 -9.15 -19.50 11.17
C ARG A 368 -9.89 -20.35 10.14
N GLN A 369 -9.19 -21.16 9.35
CA GLN A 369 -9.82 -22.06 8.39
C GLN A 369 -10.61 -23.15 9.12
N THR A 370 -11.85 -23.38 8.68
CA THR A 370 -12.70 -24.45 9.22
C THR A 370 -12.72 -25.61 8.23
N ARG A 371 -12.50 -26.83 8.71
CA ARG A 371 -12.58 -28.04 7.88
C ARG A 371 -13.99 -28.60 7.97
N ARG A 372 -14.71 -28.64 6.85
CA ARG A 372 -16.01 -29.34 6.78
C ARG A 372 -15.79 -30.75 6.22
N PRO A 373 -16.28 -31.81 6.89
CA PRO A 373 -16.23 -33.15 6.32
C PRO A 373 -17.04 -33.17 5.04
N ALA A 374 -16.47 -33.75 3.97
CA ALA A 374 -17.17 -33.91 2.71
C ALA A 374 -18.47 -34.70 2.94
N VAL A 375 -19.58 -34.19 2.42
CA VAL A 375 -20.87 -34.89 2.44
C VAL A 375 -20.68 -36.21 1.69
N ALA A 376 -21.19 -37.31 2.29
CA ALA A 376 -20.92 -38.68 1.87
C ALA A 376 -21.07 -38.90 0.35
N GLY A 377 -19.94 -39.12 -0.34
CA GLY A 377 -19.93 -39.61 -1.72
C GLY A 377 -18.80 -39.10 -2.62
N GLU A 378 -18.23 -37.92 -2.36
CA GLU A 378 -17.14 -37.36 -3.18
C GLU A 378 -15.98 -36.91 -2.31
N GLY A 379 -14.77 -37.28 -2.71
CA GLY A 379 -13.55 -37.14 -1.91
C GLY A 379 -13.03 -35.71 -1.76
N GLN A 380 -12.22 -35.54 -0.72
CA GLN A 380 -11.51 -34.35 -0.20
C GLN A 380 -12.29 -33.50 0.81
N GLU A 381 -11.68 -33.32 1.99
CA GLU A 381 -12.11 -32.36 3.03
C GLU A 381 -12.17 -30.95 2.41
N ILE A 382 -13.34 -30.29 2.47
CA ILE A 382 -13.48 -28.93 1.96
C ILE A 382 -12.99 -27.98 3.06
N ILE A 383 -11.85 -27.32 2.80
CA ILE A 383 -11.31 -26.27 3.67
C ILE A 383 -12.06 -24.98 3.37
N GLU A 384 -12.88 -24.54 4.31
CA GLU A 384 -13.58 -23.26 4.25
C GLU A 384 -12.59 -22.15 4.66
N LYS A 385 -12.15 -21.37 3.66
CA LYS A 385 -11.28 -20.21 3.88
C LYS A 385 -12.13 -19.03 4.40
N PRO A 386 -11.71 -18.35 5.47
CA PRO A 386 -12.39 -17.14 5.95
C PRO A 386 -12.26 -15.98 4.95
N THR A 387 -13.28 -15.11 4.87
CA THR A 387 -13.26 -13.88 4.06
C THR A 387 -12.06 -13.01 4.44
N TYR A 388 -11.32 -12.55 3.44
CA TYR A 388 -10.26 -11.58 3.65
C TYR A 388 -10.85 -10.20 3.89
N TYR A 389 -10.38 -9.54 4.94
CA TYR A 389 -10.65 -8.13 5.15
C TYR A 389 -9.38 -7.32 4.95
N SER A 390 -9.46 -6.27 4.12
CA SER A 390 -8.36 -5.34 3.93
C SER A 390 -8.00 -4.66 5.25
N LEU A 391 -6.68 -4.57 5.53
CA LEU A 391 -6.16 -3.90 6.73
C LEU A 391 -5.88 -2.41 6.49
N THR A 392 -6.08 -1.94 5.25
CA THR A 392 -6.01 -0.54 4.85
C THR A 392 -7.04 0.27 5.63
N GLY A 393 -6.62 1.40 6.22
CA GLY A 393 -7.51 2.24 7.04
C GLY A 393 -7.91 1.66 8.41
N ARG A 394 -7.89 0.34 8.63
CA ARG A 394 -8.34 -0.26 9.90
C ARG A 394 -7.51 0.12 11.13
N TRP A 395 -6.27 0.57 10.94
CA TRP A 395 -5.48 1.12 12.04
C TRP A 395 -6.11 2.41 12.60
N SER A 396 -6.72 3.25 11.76
CA SER A 396 -7.45 4.43 12.25
C SER A 396 -8.77 4.03 12.93
N ASP A 397 -9.47 3.02 12.41
CA ASP A 397 -10.63 2.44 13.08
C ASP A 397 -10.24 1.92 14.47
N TYR A 398 -9.09 1.23 14.59
CA TYR A 398 -8.58 0.77 15.87
C TYR A 398 -8.36 1.92 16.85
N PHE A 399 -7.77 3.03 16.39
CA PHE A 399 -7.58 4.25 17.19
C PHE A 399 -8.91 4.83 17.73
N TRP A 400 -9.99 4.78 16.95
CA TRP A 400 -11.31 5.31 17.36
C TRP A 400 -12.21 4.31 18.08
N THR A 401 -11.85 3.02 18.10
CA THR A 401 -12.64 1.94 18.70
C THR A 401 -12.03 1.37 19.98
N HIS A 402 -10.71 1.53 20.17
CA HIS A 402 -9.97 1.01 21.32
C HIS A 402 -9.34 2.14 22.14
N SER A 403 -9.16 1.89 23.44
CA SER A 403 -8.35 2.75 24.30
C SER A 403 -6.85 2.60 23.97
N LEU A 404 -6.02 3.54 24.45
CA LEU A 404 -4.56 3.44 24.39
C LEU A 404 -4.00 2.14 25.01
N THR A 405 -4.76 1.52 25.93
CA THR A 405 -4.40 0.24 26.57
C THR A 405 -4.87 -0.99 25.78
N GLY A 406 -5.45 -0.80 24.60
CA GLY A 406 -5.97 -1.86 23.73
C GLY A 406 -7.30 -2.47 24.17
N ARG A 407 -7.96 -1.90 25.18
CA ARG A 407 -9.32 -2.31 25.57
C ARG A 407 -10.35 -1.72 24.61
N PRO A 408 -11.30 -2.51 24.07
CA PRO A 408 -12.37 -1.98 23.22
C PRO A 408 -13.25 -1.01 24.03
N LEU A 409 -13.64 0.10 23.42
CA LEU A 409 -14.51 1.13 24.01
C LEU A 409 -16.01 0.79 23.91
N TRP A 410 -16.33 -0.40 23.41
CA TRP A 410 -17.65 -0.89 23.08
C TRP A 410 -17.81 -2.34 23.58
N VAL A 411 -19.04 -2.80 23.73
CA VAL A 411 -19.35 -4.13 24.28
C VAL A 411 -19.88 -5.02 23.17
N ALA A 412 -19.06 -5.95 22.67
CA ALA A 412 -19.54 -6.92 21.67
C ALA A 412 -20.78 -7.66 22.20
N ALA A 413 -21.90 -7.56 21.50
CA ALA A 413 -23.11 -8.29 21.85
C ALA A 413 -22.85 -9.79 21.66
N LYS A 414 -23.15 -10.61 22.67
CA LYS A 414 -22.93 -12.08 22.61
C LYS A 414 -23.81 -12.80 21.57
N THR A 415 -24.64 -12.10 20.82
CA THR A 415 -25.79 -12.65 20.09
C THR A 415 -25.68 -12.51 18.56
N SER A 416 -24.71 -11.77 18.02
CA SER A 416 -24.46 -11.73 16.57
C SER A 416 -23.82 -13.03 16.12
N ALA A 417 -24.50 -13.76 15.22
CA ALA A 417 -24.02 -15.03 14.67
C ALA A 417 -22.82 -14.85 13.72
N GLU A 418 -22.55 -13.62 13.30
CA GLU A 418 -21.43 -13.25 12.44
C GLU A 418 -20.26 -12.76 13.30
N THR A 419 -19.11 -13.41 13.13
CA THR A 419 -17.89 -13.03 13.84
C THR A 419 -17.38 -11.74 13.24
N GLU A 420 -17.42 -10.64 14.00
CA GLU A 420 -16.98 -9.34 13.53
C GLU A 420 -15.56 -9.37 12.95
N ALA A 421 -15.39 -8.66 11.84
CA ALA A 421 -14.12 -8.57 11.14
C ALA A 421 -13.00 -8.07 12.08
N PRO A 422 -11.84 -8.76 12.16
CA PRO A 422 -10.76 -8.38 13.05
C PRO A 422 -10.17 -7.00 12.65
N PHE A 423 -9.86 -6.16 13.64
CA PHE A 423 -9.18 -4.88 13.42
C PHE A 423 -7.66 -5.05 13.27
N THR A 424 -7.08 -6.07 13.93
CA THR A 424 -5.65 -6.34 13.94
C THR A 424 -5.39 -7.85 14.01
N PHE A 425 -4.15 -8.26 13.76
CA PHE A 425 -3.68 -9.64 13.84
C PHE A 425 -2.37 -9.70 14.66
N PRO A 426 -2.03 -10.87 15.25
CA PRO A 426 -0.79 -11.02 16.00
C PRO A 426 0.43 -11.02 15.06
N LYS A 427 1.44 -10.21 15.40
CA LYS A 427 2.66 -9.96 14.59
C LYS A 427 3.91 -10.56 15.24
N THR A 428 3.89 -11.86 15.48
CA THR A 428 4.92 -12.54 16.28
C THR A 428 6.29 -12.54 15.62
N TYR A 429 6.37 -12.93 14.35
CA TYR A 429 7.63 -13.00 13.60
C TYR A 429 8.13 -11.62 13.20
N PHE A 430 7.22 -10.72 12.83
CA PHE A 430 7.55 -9.33 12.55
C PHE A 430 8.18 -8.62 13.76
N ASN A 431 7.58 -8.76 14.95
CA ASN A 431 8.13 -8.16 16.17
C ASN A 431 9.48 -8.78 16.54
N ALA A 432 9.64 -10.10 16.38
CA ALA A 432 10.93 -10.77 16.58
C ALA A 432 12.00 -10.23 15.62
N GLY A 433 11.67 -10.06 14.34
CA GLY A 433 12.55 -9.46 13.34
C GLY A 433 12.94 -8.01 13.67
N LEU A 434 11.97 -7.17 14.08
CA LEU A 434 12.23 -5.79 14.51
C LEU A 434 13.14 -5.72 15.74
N VAL A 435 12.90 -6.56 16.75
CA VAL A 435 13.76 -6.63 17.94
C VAL A 435 15.17 -7.07 17.55
N GLY A 436 15.30 -8.08 16.68
CA GLY A 436 16.57 -8.53 16.13
C GLY A 436 17.32 -7.43 15.40
N TYR A 437 16.62 -6.63 14.58
CA TYR A 437 17.18 -5.47 13.89
C TYR A 437 17.69 -4.41 14.86
N ILE A 438 16.88 -4.04 15.87
CA ILE A 438 17.27 -3.06 16.89
C ILE A 438 18.50 -3.54 17.66
N LEU A 439 18.53 -4.81 18.08
CA LEU A 439 19.68 -5.38 18.78
C LEU A 439 20.94 -5.41 17.90
N GLY A 440 20.80 -5.76 16.62
CA GLY A 440 21.90 -5.73 15.65
C GLY A 440 22.43 -4.31 15.44
N LEU A 441 21.55 -3.32 15.34
CA LEU A 441 21.93 -1.91 15.17
C LEU A 441 22.54 -1.31 16.45
N LEU A 442 22.07 -1.71 17.63
CA LEU A 442 22.71 -1.34 18.89
C LEU A 442 24.10 -1.96 19.01
N ALA A 443 24.27 -3.22 18.57
CA ALA A 443 25.57 -3.87 18.55
C ALA A 443 26.54 -3.16 17.60
N THR A 444 26.12 -2.76 16.39
CA THR A 444 27.00 -2.04 15.46
C THR A 444 27.44 -0.71 16.04
N LEU A 445 26.51 0.07 16.58
CA LEU A 445 26.80 1.36 17.20
C LEU A 445 27.74 1.21 18.41
N GLY A 446 27.47 0.23 19.28
CA GLY A 446 28.30 -0.04 20.46
C GLY A 446 29.72 -0.46 20.10
N VAL A 447 29.88 -1.31 19.09
CA VAL A 447 31.19 -1.78 18.66
C VAL A 447 31.98 -0.69 17.92
N MET A 448 31.33 0.08 17.05
CA MET A 448 31.94 1.24 16.40
C MET A 448 32.47 2.26 17.42
N MET A 449 31.80 2.39 18.57
CA MET A 449 32.23 3.27 19.64
C MET A 449 33.46 2.76 20.39
N ILE A 450 33.52 1.45 20.67
CA ILE A 450 34.65 0.84 21.40
C ILE A 450 35.92 0.84 20.54
N TRP A 451 35.79 0.55 19.24
CA TRP A 451 36.94 0.39 18.33
C TRP A 451 37.25 1.60 17.45
N ASN A 452 36.43 2.66 17.48
CA ASN A 452 36.58 3.88 16.66
C ASN A 452 36.84 3.58 15.17
N HIS A 453 36.29 2.46 14.68
CA HIS A 453 36.45 1.99 13.32
C HIS A 453 35.08 1.75 12.70
N ALA A 454 34.91 2.14 11.43
CA ALA A 454 33.68 1.85 10.70
C ALA A 454 33.58 0.34 10.48
N GLN A 455 32.41 -0.23 10.76
CA GLN A 455 32.16 -1.65 10.63
C GLN A 455 31.09 -1.94 9.58
N PRO A 456 31.15 -3.12 8.94
CA PRO A 456 30.06 -3.59 8.10
C PRO A 456 28.79 -3.72 8.93
N ALA A 457 27.73 -2.99 8.58
CA ALA A 457 26.49 -2.99 9.36
C ALA A 457 25.78 -4.34 9.26
N LEU A 458 25.81 -4.98 8.08
CA LEU A 458 25.17 -6.27 7.84
C LEU A 458 25.79 -7.40 8.67
N LEU A 459 27.04 -7.26 9.11
CA LEU A 459 27.71 -8.22 10.01
C LEU A 459 26.90 -8.50 11.29
N TYR A 460 26.15 -7.51 11.78
CA TYR A 460 25.37 -7.63 13.00
C TYR A 460 23.86 -7.67 12.72
N LEU A 461 23.39 -6.95 11.70
CA LEU A 461 21.97 -6.92 11.35
C LEU A 461 21.47 -8.27 10.83
N VAL A 462 22.26 -8.94 9.99
CA VAL A 462 21.88 -10.24 9.42
C VAL A 462 21.69 -11.32 10.49
N PRO A 463 22.68 -11.61 11.37
CA PRO A 463 22.47 -12.59 12.43
C PRO A 463 21.40 -12.13 13.44
N GLY A 464 21.25 -10.82 13.68
CA GLY A 464 20.18 -10.28 14.53
C GLY A 464 18.78 -10.60 14.00
N VAL A 465 18.51 -10.31 12.73
CA VAL A 465 17.19 -10.48 12.10
C VAL A 465 16.91 -11.95 11.75
N LEU A 466 17.82 -12.63 11.08
CA LEU A 466 17.63 -14.05 10.73
C LEU A 466 17.59 -14.91 12.00
N GLY A 467 18.50 -14.65 12.94
CA GLY A 467 18.56 -15.36 14.20
C GLY A 467 17.26 -15.22 14.98
N SER A 468 16.71 -14.00 15.11
CA SER A 468 15.47 -13.79 15.87
C SER A 468 14.25 -14.46 15.23
N ILE A 469 14.12 -14.40 13.91
CA ILE A 469 13.01 -15.01 13.16
C ILE A 469 13.08 -16.54 13.24
N TRP A 470 14.23 -17.14 12.90
CA TRP A 470 14.39 -18.60 12.91
C TRP A 470 14.35 -19.18 14.32
N LEU A 471 14.91 -18.49 15.32
CA LEU A 471 14.80 -18.91 16.72
C LEU A 471 13.35 -18.89 17.18
N THR A 472 12.57 -17.87 16.80
CA THR A 472 11.14 -17.81 17.13
C THR A 472 10.38 -18.99 16.49
N ALA A 473 10.69 -19.33 15.24
CA ALA A 473 10.09 -20.50 14.57
C ALA A 473 10.47 -21.81 15.26
N LEU A 474 11.71 -21.92 15.72
CA LEU A 474 12.22 -23.08 16.44
C LEU A 474 11.54 -23.25 17.80
N VAL A 475 11.43 -22.17 18.59
CA VAL A 475 10.77 -22.19 19.90
C VAL A 475 9.29 -22.52 19.79
N ARG A 476 8.64 -22.09 18.70
CA ARG A 476 7.21 -22.36 18.43
C ARG A 476 6.95 -23.72 17.76
N GLY A 477 7.98 -24.40 17.26
CA GLY A 477 7.82 -25.64 16.50
C GLY A 477 7.21 -25.44 15.10
N GLU A 478 7.23 -24.21 14.57
CA GLU A 478 6.59 -23.82 13.30
C GLU A 478 7.61 -23.78 12.12
N ILE A 479 8.84 -24.31 12.31
CA ILE A 479 9.93 -24.28 11.29
C ILE A 479 9.48 -24.84 9.94
N ASN A 480 8.86 -26.02 9.93
CA ASN A 480 8.47 -26.68 8.67
C ASN A 480 7.43 -25.86 7.91
N LEU A 481 6.50 -25.25 8.64
CA LEU A 481 5.47 -24.38 8.07
C LEU A 481 6.08 -23.10 7.50
N MET A 482 7.06 -22.50 8.19
CA MET A 482 7.79 -21.33 7.70
C MET A 482 8.69 -21.66 6.49
N TRP A 483 9.28 -22.84 6.45
CA TRP A 483 10.12 -23.29 5.33
C TRP A 483 9.31 -23.50 4.04
N ASN A 484 8.09 -24.02 4.17
CA ASN A 484 7.20 -24.29 3.03
C ASN A 484 6.35 -23.09 2.61
N TYR A 485 6.47 -21.95 3.29
CA TYR A 485 5.76 -20.74 2.93
C TYR A 485 6.36 -20.12 1.66
N THR A 486 5.50 -19.81 0.70
CA THR A 486 5.84 -19.12 -0.54
C THR A 486 4.77 -18.08 -0.90
N GLU A 487 5.22 -16.92 -1.38
CA GLU A 487 4.36 -15.85 -1.90
C GLU A 487 4.01 -16.05 -3.38
N GLU A 488 4.77 -16.83 -4.16
CA GLU A 488 4.58 -16.99 -5.62
C GLU A 488 3.22 -17.58 -6.02
N ILE A 489 2.60 -18.36 -5.13
CA ILE A 489 1.24 -18.89 -5.35
C ILE A 489 0.22 -17.75 -5.48
N GLU A 490 0.49 -16.60 -4.87
CA GLU A 490 -0.37 -15.42 -4.94
C GLU A 490 -0.28 -14.74 -6.32
N ASP A 491 0.88 -14.76 -6.97
CA ASP A 491 1.12 -14.09 -8.27
C ASP A 491 0.59 -14.91 -9.45
N GLU A 492 0.83 -16.23 -9.48
CA GLU A 492 0.38 -17.09 -10.57
C GLU A 492 -1.16 -17.20 -10.68
N GLU A 493 -1.87 -17.16 -9.54
CA GLU A 493 -3.33 -17.16 -9.54
C GLU A 493 -3.92 -15.86 -10.11
N GLN A 494 -3.17 -14.75 -10.06
CA GLN A 494 -3.58 -13.45 -10.58
C GLN A 494 -3.33 -13.34 -12.10
N GLU A 495 -2.19 -13.84 -12.57
CA GLU A 495 -1.86 -13.89 -14.01
C GLU A 495 -2.83 -14.77 -14.81
N LYS A 496 -3.20 -15.94 -14.27
CA LYS A 496 -4.15 -16.85 -14.93
C LYS A 496 -5.53 -16.20 -15.12
N GLN A 497 -5.99 -15.36 -14.20
CA GLN A 497 -7.30 -14.68 -14.30
C GLN A 497 -7.30 -13.43 -15.17
N SER A 498 -6.21 -12.66 -15.20
CA SER A 498 -6.08 -11.50 -16.11
C SER A 498 -6.08 -11.96 -17.58
N ALA A 499 -5.49 -13.14 -17.86
CA ALA A 499 -5.60 -13.80 -19.15
C ALA A 499 -7.04 -14.29 -19.46
N GLU A 500 -7.75 -14.91 -18.51
CA GLU A 500 -9.15 -15.36 -18.72
C GLU A 500 -10.15 -14.21 -18.94
N THR A 501 -9.94 -13.08 -18.26
CA THR A 501 -10.82 -11.90 -18.38
C THR A 501 -10.67 -11.20 -19.74
N SER A 502 -9.50 -11.33 -20.39
CA SER A 502 -9.28 -10.80 -21.75
C SER A 502 -9.91 -11.65 -22.87
N ASN A 503 -10.29 -12.91 -22.59
CA ASN A 503 -10.78 -13.85 -23.60
C ASN A 503 -12.30 -14.00 -23.65
N THR A 504 -13.07 -13.21 -22.90
CA THR A 504 -14.53 -13.35 -22.84
C THR A 504 -15.26 -12.07 -23.22
N SER A 505 -15.23 -11.74 -24.52
CA SER A 505 -16.20 -10.84 -25.16
C SER A 505 -16.61 -11.39 -26.53
N ASP A 506 -17.91 -11.68 -26.64
CA ASP A 506 -18.76 -12.07 -27.78
C ASP A 506 -18.73 -13.54 -28.31
N PRO A 507 -19.88 -14.24 -28.25
CA PRO A 507 -20.18 -15.39 -29.09
C PRO A 507 -21.33 -15.07 -30.08
N LYS A 508 -21.11 -15.21 -31.41
CA LYS A 508 -22.22 -15.48 -32.35
C LYS A 508 -21.85 -16.40 -33.54
N SER A 509 -22.56 -17.53 -33.53
CA SER A 509 -23.11 -18.37 -34.61
C SER A 509 -22.20 -19.21 -35.54
N PRO A 510 -22.53 -20.52 -35.74
CA PRO A 510 -21.78 -21.47 -36.57
C PRO A 510 -22.33 -21.59 -38.01
N LEU A 511 -21.52 -22.11 -38.95
CA LEU A 511 -21.89 -22.93 -40.13
C LEU A 511 -20.63 -23.29 -40.97
N PRO A 512 -20.65 -24.31 -41.86
CA PRO A 512 -19.88 -25.55 -41.67
C PRO A 512 -18.62 -25.68 -42.54
N LYS A 513 -17.82 -26.70 -42.20
CA LYS A 513 -16.62 -27.16 -42.91
C LYS A 513 -16.95 -27.67 -44.33
N ASN A 514 -16.10 -27.35 -45.30
CA ASN A 514 -15.60 -28.31 -46.29
C ASN A 514 -14.26 -27.87 -46.92
N GLU A 515 -13.27 -28.75 -46.75
CA GLU A 515 -12.19 -29.21 -47.65
C GLU A 515 -11.30 -28.24 -48.47
N SER A 516 -10.00 -28.29 -48.12
CA SER A 516 -8.77 -28.37 -48.95
C SER A 516 -8.58 -27.48 -50.20
N SER A 517 -7.53 -26.64 -50.19
CA SER A 517 -6.25 -26.85 -50.92
C SER A 517 -5.51 -25.53 -51.21
N GLU A 518 -4.19 -25.55 -50.96
CA GLU A 518 -3.07 -24.80 -51.55
C GLU A 518 -3.26 -23.54 -52.42
N GLY A 519 -2.37 -22.56 -52.21
CA GLY A 519 -1.65 -21.94 -53.33
C GLY A 519 -1.94 -20.46 -53.64
N GLN A 520 -0.96 -19.62 -53.28
CA GLN A 520 -0.42 -18.47 -54.04
C GLN A 520 -1.30 -17.26 -54.46
N ALA A 521 -0.57 -16.15 -54.58
CA ALA A 521 -0.77 -15.06 -55.53
C ALA A 521 -1.64 -13.85 -55.10
N SER A 522 -0.93 -12.86 -54.55
CA SER A 522 -0.76 -11.52 -55.11
C SER A 522 -1.97 -10.72 -55.60
N GLN A 523 -2.01 -9.48 -55.10
CA GLN A 523 -2.44 -8.25 -55.78
C GLN A 523 -3.94 -8.10 -56.11
N LYS A 524 -4.60 -7.25 -55.32
CA LYS A 524 -5.37 -6.13 -55.88
C LYS A 524 -5.35 -4.91 -54.94
N ARG A 525 -4.53 -3.93 -55.34
CA ARG A 525 -4.85 -2.48 -55.43
C ARG A 525 -5.40 -1.82 -54.15
N ARG A 526 -4.64 -1.04 -53.35
CA ARG A 526 -4.18 0.35 -53.60
C ARG A 526 -5.15 1.11 -54.56
N ALA A 527 -5.83 2.19 -54.19
CA ALA A 527 -5.63 3.18 -53.14
C ALA A 527 -6.87 4.08 -52.96
N SER A 528 -7.08 4.59 -51.74
CA SER A 528 -7.46 5.99 -51.44
C SER A 528 -7.60 6.13 -49.92
N SER A 529 -6.51 6.41 -49.21
CA SER A 529 -6.22 7.76 -48.69
C SER A 529 -7.39 8.45 -47.99
N ARG A 530 -7.49 8.25 -46.67
CA ARG A 530 -7.78 9.36 -45.76
C ARG A 530 -6.89 9.21 -44.54
N LYS A 531 -5.84 10.04 -44.50
CA LYS A 531 -5.08 10.32 -43.29
C LYS A 531 -6.09 10.84 -42.26
N SER A 532 -6.30 10.09 -41.18
CA SER A 532 -6.64 10.70 -39.90
C SER A 532 -5.33 11.06 -39.21
N ASP A 533 -5.34 12.21 -38.56
CA ASP A 533 -4.19 12.85 -37.97
C ASP A 533 -3.41 11.92 -37.05
N LYS A 534 -2.08 11.92 -37.23
CA LYS A 534 -1.17 11.28 -36.29
C LYS A 534 -1.15 12.13 -35.03
N GLU A 535 -1.94 11.74 -34.05
CA GLU A 535 -1.73 12.20 -32.68
C GLU A 535 -0.39 11.60 -32.20
N ILE A 536 0.63 12.45 -32.14
CA ILE A 536 2.00 12.07 -31.73
C ILE A 536 2.04 11.84 -30.21
N PHE A 537 1.08 12.42 -29.48
CA PHE A 537 0.80 12.21 -28.06
C PHE A 537 -0.71 12.32 -27.86
N SER A 538 -1.34 11.34 -27.22
CA SER A 538 -2.71 11.46 -26.74
C SER A 538 -2.71 11.34 -25.21
N LEU A 539 -3.21 12.40 -24.57
CA LEU A 539 -3.41 12.46 -23.12
C LEU A 539 -4.91 12.55 -22.89
N SER A 540 -5.51 11.45 -22.43
CA SER A 540 -6.92 11.42 -22.04
C SER A 540 -7.02 11.35 -20.52
N ILE A 541 -7.71 12.32 -19.92
CA ILE A 541 -8.10 12.33 -18.51
C ILE A 541 -9.56 11.95 -18.46
N GLU A 542 -9.88 10.81 -17.85
CA GLU A 542 -11.27 10.36 -17.67
C GLU A 542 -11.68 10.62 -16.21
N ALA A 543 -12.69 11.48 -16.03
CA ALA A 543 -13.24 11.82 -14.71
C ALA A 543 -14.29 10.79 -14.28
N PRO A 544 -14.38 10.44 -12.98
CA PRO A 544 -15.27 9.39 -12.49
C PRO A 544 -16.76 9.76 -12.50
N TRP A 545 -17.14 11.03 -12.57
CA TRP A 545 -18.55 11.44 -12.60
C TRP A 545 -19.04 11.78 -14.02
N GLN A 546 -20.20 11.26 -14.39
CA GLN A 546 -21.01 11.82 -15.46
C GLN A 546 -21.98 12.83 -14.83
N LEU A 547 -21.93 14.09 -15.27
CA LEU A 547 -22.95 15.09 -14.89
C LEU A 547 -24.31 14.57 -15.35
N LYS A 548 -25.15 14.18 -14.39
CA LYS A 548 -26.57 13.97 -14.61
C LYS A 548 -27.15 15.34 -14.99
N LYS A 549 -27.36 15.57 -16.30
CA LYS A 549 -28.12 16.74 -16.74
C LYS A 549 -29.52 16.63 -16.14
N SER A 550 -29.89 17.59 -15.32
CA SER A 550 -31.28 17.80 -14.94
C SER A 550 -32.04 18.20 -16.21
N ASN A 551 -33.02 17.39 -16.59
CA ASN A 551 -34.06 17.82 -17.51
C ASN A 551 -35.02 18.68 -16.70
N ASP A 552 -34.79 19.99 -16.71
CA ASP A 552 -35.82 20.97 -16.42
C ASP A 552 -36.19 21.62 -17.75
N ASP A 553 -37.30 21.17 -18.34
CA ASP A 553 -38.02 21.90 -19.37
C ASP A 553 -39.02 22.81 -18.64
N ASP A 554 -38.70 24.10 -18.56
CA ASP A 554 -39.69 25.17 -18.37
C ASP A 554 -39.49 26.22 -19.47
N ASP A 555 -40.60 26.44 -20.17
CA ASP A 555 -40.85 27.38 -21.26
C ASP A 555 -40.91 28.82 -20.72
N ASP A 556 -40.23 29.77 -21.37
CA ASP A 556 -40.80 31.11 -21.60
C ASP A 556 -39.89 32.01 -22.48
N GLY A 557 -40.53 32.81 -23.34
CA GLY A 557 -40.04 34.18 -23.61
C GLY A 557 -39.35 34.45 -24.95
N ASN A 558 -40.17 34.58 -25.99
CA ASN A 558 -39.94 35.29 -27.25
C ASN A 558 -39.20 36.64 -27.11
N ASP A 559 -38.18 36.92 -27.96
CA ASP A 559 -38.13 38.14 -28.80
C ASP A 559 -36.90 38.28 -29.73
N ASN A 560 -37.22 38.56 -31.00
CA ASN A 560 -36.53 39.37 -32.01
C ASN A 560 -35.10 39.05 -32.50
N LYS A 561 -35.06 38.64 -33.78
CA LYS A 561 -33.91 38.77 -34.71
C LYS A 561 -34.26 39.79 -35.81
N PRO A 562 -33.35 40.65 -36.30
CA PRO A 562 -33.57 41.32 -37.57
C PRO A 562 -32.82 40.64 -38.73
N LYS A 563 -33.61 40.31 -39.75
CA LYS A 563 -33.42 40.48 -41.22
C LYS A 563 -32.10 40.03 -41.88
N ALA A 564 -32.24 39.14 -42.88
CA ALA A 564 -32.14 39.55 -44.29
C ALA A 564 -32.76 38.49 -45.24
N SER A 565 -33.56 39.00 -46.20
CA SER A 565 -33.96 38.49 -47.54
C SER A 565 -33.11 37.37 -48.14
N SER A 566 -33.55 36.47 -49.02
CA SER A 566 -34.76 36.20 -49.82
C SER A 566 -34.48 34.81 -50.42
N GLU A 567 -35.41 33.86 -50.55
CA GLU A 567 -36.33 33.71 -51.67
C GLU A 567 -37.11 32.40 -51.46
N LYS A 568 -38.43 32.47 -51.73
CA LYS A 568 -39.28 31.49 -52.41
C LYS A 568 -38.96 30.00 -52.22
N ALA A 569 -39.91 29.23 -51.67
CA ALA A 569 -41.05 28.70 -52.41
C ALA A 569 -41.96 27.88 -51.47
N ALA A 570 -43.26 28.00 -51.72
CA ALA A 570 -44.35 27.51 -50.90
C ALA A 570 -44.76 26.07 -51.24
N SER A 571 -45.36 25.38 -50.27
CA SER A 571 -46.62 24.58 -50.34
C SER A 571 -46.62 23.58 -49.17
N GLN A 572 -47.34 23.83 -48.06
CA GLN A 572 -48.76 23.52 -47.80
C GLN A 572 -49.21 22.09 -48.11
N SER A 573 -49.53 21.32 -47.06
CA SER A 573 -50.82 20.63 -46.81
C SER A 573 -50.65 19.72 -45.57
N ILE A 574 -51.35 19.97 -44.46
CA ILE A 574 -52.74 19.65 -44.09
C ILE A 574 -52.92 18.22 -43.56
N GLY A 575 -53.52 18.12 -42.37
CA GLY A 575 -54.38 17.01 -41.92
C GLY A 575 -54.05 16.51 -40.51
N THR A 576 -54.74 16.95 -39.43
CA THR A 576 -56.00 16.38 -38.84
C THR A 576 -55.76 15.00 -38.21
N GLU A 577 -56.20 14.57 -37.01
CA GLU A 577 -57.23 14.94 -36.01
C GLU A 577 -56.97 14.05 -34.75
N LYS A 578 -56.99 14.55 -33.51
CA LYS A 578 -58.04 14.45 -32.44
C LYS A 578 -58.62 13.08 -32.04
N HIS A 579 -58.55 12.75 -30.74
CA HIS A 579 -59.59 12.28 -29.77
C HIS A 579 -58.88 11.54 -28.60
N ASN A 580 -58.89 11.86 -27.29
CA ASN A 580 -59.81 12.30 -26.22
C ASN A 580 -60.51 11.17 -25.41
N TRP A 581 -60.52 11.36 -24.08
CA TRP A 581 -61.24 10.66 -22.97
C TRP A 581 -60.58 9.41 -22.33
N VAL A 582 -60.67 9.07 -21.03
CA VAL A 582 -60.78 9.69 -19.67
C VAL A 582 -60.85 8.50 -18.66
N ALA A 583 -60.56 8.78 -17.39
CA ALA A 583 -60.35 7.86 -16.25
C ALA A 583 -61.56 7.05 -15.72
N SER A 584 -61.27 6.06 -14.86
CA SER A 584 -62.13 5.68 -13.71
C SER A 584 -61.34 4.97 -12.59
N THR A 585 -61.83 5.14 -11.37
CA THR A 585 -61.28 4.79 -10.04
C THR A 585 -62.02 3.58 -9.43
N THR A 586 -61.57 3.14 -8.22
CA THR A 586 -62.23 2.31 -7.16
C THR A 586 -61.93 0.79 -7.24
N THR A 587 -61.65 0.00 -6.19
CA THR A 587 -62.15 -0.07 -4.79
C THR A 587 -61.30 -1.06 -3.93
N ALA A 588 -61.42 -0.98 -2.60
CA ALA A 588 -60.72 -1.72 -1.53
C ALA A 588 -61.30 -3.12 -1.15
N VAL A 589 -60.51 -3.98 -0.45
CA VAL A 589 -60.95 -5.06 0.51
C VAL A 589 -59.85 -5.37 1.57
N GLU A 590 -60.28 -5.70 2.80
CA GLU A 590 -59.58 -5.96 4.08
C GLU A 590 -58.95 -7.37 4.31
N ARG A 591 -57.90 -7.39 5.17
CA ARG A 591 -57.40 -8.30 6.25
C ARG A 591 -57.65 -9.84 6.26
N VAL A 592 -56.64 -10.61 6.73
CA VAL A 592 -56.60 -11.47 7.97
C VAL A 592 -55.19 -12.05 8.23
N ASP A 593 -54.78 -12.10 9.51
CA ASP A 593 -53.54 -12.64 10.11
C ASP A 593 -53.41 -14.19 10.12
N ALA A 594 -52.18 -14.74 10.12
CA ALA A 594 -51.76 -15.92 10.93
C ALA A 594 -50.28 -16.35 10.71
N GLU A 595 -49.52 -16.48 11.81
CA GLU A 595 -48.33 -17.35 12.02
C GLU A 595 -48.71 -18.41 13.10
N PRO A 596 -47.95 -19.50 13.46
CA PRO A 596 -46.47 -19.61 13.53
C PRO A 596 -45.81 -21.03 13.35
N ALA A 597 -44.46 -21.03 13.49
CA ALA A 597 -43.57 -22.05 14.13
C ALA A 597 -43.04 -23.30 13.36
N GLY A 598 -41.69 -23.42 13.30
CA GLY A 598 -40.95 -24.64 12.95
C GLY A 598 -39.52 -24.68 13.54
N LYS A 599 -39.17 -25.80 14.19
CA LYS A 599 -38.05 -25.99 15.14
C LYS A 599 -36.68 -26.31 14.51
N ARG A 600 -35.62 -25.91 15.23
CA ARG A 600 -34.19 -26.31 15.08
C ARG A 600 -33.93 -27.74 15.61
N LEU A 601 -33.00 -28.45 14.97
CA LEU A 601 -32.40 -29.70 15.47
C LEU A 601 -30.87 -29.59 15.54
N ARG A 602 -30.33 -30.12 16.65
CA ARG A 602 -28.93 -30.12 17.08
C ARG A 602 -28.48 -31.58 17.11
N VAL A 603 -27.30 -31.92 16.59
CA VAL A 603 -26.71 -33.27 16.75
C VAL A 603 -25.31 -33.14 17.35
N LYS A 604 -25.02 -34.11 18.22
CA LYS A 604 -23.93 -34.22 19.20
C LYS A 604 -22.54 -34.31 18.60
#